data_AF-A0A920UWV7-F1
#
_entry.id   AF-A0A920UWV7-F1
#
_cell.length_a   1.000
_cell.length_b   1.000
_cell.length_c   1.000
_cell.angle_alpha   90.00
_cell.angle_beta   90.00
_cell.angle_gamma   90.00
#
_symmetry.space_group_name_H-M   'P 1'
#
loop_
_entity.id
_entity.type
_entity.pdbx_description
1 polymer ?
#
loop_
_entity_poly.entity_id
_entity_poly.type
_entity_poly.pdbx_seq_one_letter_code
_entity_poly.pdbx_strand_id
1 'polypeptide(L)'
;MKAIQKELGEMEDGSNELDELQQKIEEVGMSKEAREKADAELKKLRMMSPMSAEATVVRNYIDWLVQVPWKKRSVYRKTYVKQKKYWKQITMAL
;
A
#
# COMPACT_ATOMS: atom_id res chain seq x y z
N MET A 1 -24.36 -33.70 -21.92
CA MET A 1 -24.69 -32.33 -21.45
C MET A 1 -23.63 -31.90 -20.44
N LYS A 2 -22.62 -31.15 -20.89
CA LYS A 2 -21.53 -30.56 -20.10
C LYS A 2 -21.67 -29.05 -20.22
N ALA A 3 -22.38 -28.41 -19.29
CA ALA A 3 -22.52 -26.95 -19.28
C ALA A 3 -22.59 -26.34 -17.87
N ILE A 4 -22.46 -27.15 -16.81
CA ILE A 4 -22.58 -26.70 -15.41
C ILE A 4 -21.23 -26.81 -14.67
N GLN A 5 -20.12 -26.84 -15.40
CA GLN A 5 -18.76 -26.81 -14.83
C GLN A 5 -17.94 -25.64 -15.37
N LYS A 6 -18.59 -24.65 -16.00
CA LYS A 6 -17.94 -23.41 -16.43
C LYS A 6 -18.22 -22.21 -15.51
N GLU A 7 -19.15 -22.35 -14.55
CA GLU A 7 -19.44 -21.31 -13.54
C GLU A 7 -18.77 -21.57 -12.18
N LEU A 8 -18.03 -22.68 -12.03
CA LEU A 8 -17.24 -22.93 -10.81
C LEU A 8 -15.82 -22.33 -10.88
N GLY A 9 -15.43 -21.71 -12.01
CA GLY A 9 -14.11 -21.10 -12.20
C GLY A 9 -13.98 -19.69 -11.63
N GLU A 10 -15.09 -18.99 -11.34
CA GLU A 10 -15.05 -17.63 -10.76
C GLU A 10 -14.99 -17.63 -9.23
N MET A 11 -15.18 -18.77 -8.58
CA MET A 11 -15.14 -18.87 -7.11
C MET A 11 -13.73 -19.07 -6.54
N GLU A 12 -12.75 -19.46 -7.35
CA GLU A 12 -11.39 -19.75 -6.89
C GLU A 12 -10.47 -18.51 -6.92
N ASP A 13 -10.77 -17.52 -7.76
CA ASP A 13 -9.94 -16.32 -7.95
C ASP A 13 -10.02 -15.37 -6.73
N GLY A 14 -11.20 -15.24 -6.12
CA GLY A 14 -11.42 -14.37 -4.97
C GLY A 14 -10.73 -14.82 -3.67
N SER A 15 -10.49 -16.12 -3.49
CA SER A 15 -9.77 -16.63 -2.31
C SER A 15 -8.26 -16.40 -2.42
N ASN A 16 -7.71 -16.56 -3.62
CA ASN A 16 -6.28 -16.38 -3.86
C ASN A 16 -5.85 -14.91 -3.68
N GLU A 17 -6.66 -13.97 -4.17
CA GLU A 17 -6.41 -12.53 -4.03
C GLU A 17 -6.34 -12.06 -2.56
N LEU A 18 -7.20 -12.61 -1.69
CA LEU A 18 -7.23 -12.23 -0.27
C LEU A 18 -6.02 -12.75 0.50
N ASP A 19 -5.50 -13.92 0.12
CA ASP A 19 -4.30 -14.47 0.73
C ASP A 19 -3.03 -13.74 0.25
N GLU A 20 -2.98 -13.29 -1.00
CA GLU A 20 -1.92 -12.38 -1.49
C GLU A 20 -1.90 -11.05 -0.73
N LEU A 21 -3.07 -10.46 -0.46
CA LEU A 21 -3.17 -9.23 0.34
C LEU A 21 -2.69 -9.45 1.79
N GLN A 22 -3.01 -10.59 2.39
CA GLN A 22 -2.52 -10.95 3.72
C GLN A 22 -0.99 -11.02 3.74
N GLN A 23 -0.37 -11.72 2.78
CA GLN A 23 1.09 -11.82 2.68
C GLN A 23 1.73 -10.45 2.52
N LYS A 24 1.19 -9.60 1.64
CA LYS A 24 1.67 -8.23 1.45
C LYS A 24 1.66 -7.44 2.76
N ILE A 25 0.57 -7.48 3.53
CA ILE A 25 0.46 -6.79 4.84
C ILE A 25 1.55 -7.24 5.83
N GLU A 26 1.91 -8.52 5.81
CA GLU A 26 2.96 -9.07 6.65
C GLU A 26 4.36 -8.59 6.24
N GLU A 27 4.63 -8.53 4.93
CA GLU A 27 5.93 -8.20 4.35
C GLU A 27 6.32 -6.72 4.50
N VAL A 28 5.40 -5.77 4.26
CA VAL A 28 5.77 -4.33 4.23
C VAL A 28 6.24 -3.82 5.60
N GLY A 29 5.89 -4.54 6.67
CA GLY A 29 6.20 -4.22 8.05
C GLY A 29 5.64 -2.87 8.48
N MET A 30 4.31 -2.79 8.42
CA MET A 30 3.51 -1.68 8.93
C MET A 30 3.74 -1.46 10.43
N SER A 31 3.43 -0.26 10.92
CA SER A 31 3.34 -0.02 12.37
C SER A 31 2.20 -0.85 12.99
N LYS A 32 2.25 -1.09 14.30
CA LYS A 32 1.24 -1.92 15.00
C LYS A 32 -0.19 -1.45 14.74
N GLU A 33 -0.44 -0.14 14.86
CA GLU A 33 -1.76 0.46 14.64
C GLU A 33 -2.22 0.32 13.18
N ALA A 34 -1.31 0.47 12.22
CA ALA A 34 -1.64 0.35 10.80
C ALA A 34 -1.93 -1.10 10.41
N ARG A 35 -1.19 -2.06 10.97
CA ARG A 35 -1.43 -3.49 10.78
C ARG A 35 -2.78 -3.91 11.34
N GLU A 36 -3.11 -3.51 12.57
CA GLU A 36 -4.41 -3.82 13.19
C GLU A 36 -5.58 -3.30 12.34
N LYS A 37 -5.45 -2.09 11.77
CA LYS A 37 -6.46 -1.55 10.84
C LYS A 37 -6.53 -2.34 9.52
N ALA A 38 -5.38 -2.66 8.91
CA ALA A 38 -5.33 -3.45 7.68
C ALA A 38 -5.97 -4.83 7.85
N ASP A 39 -5.66 -5.52 8.95
CA ASP A 39 -6.24 -6.84 9.27
C ASP A 39 -7.75 -6.75 9.53
N ALA A 40 -8.22 -5.68 10.18
CA ALA A 40 -9.65 -5.46 10.40
C ALA A 40 -10.41 -5.24 9.09
N GLU A 41 -9.86 -4.44 8.18
CA GLU A 41 -10.46 -4.21 6.86
C GLU A 41 -10.40 -5.47 5.98
N LEU A 42 -9.31 -6.25 6.03
CA LEU A 42 -9.20 -7.52 5.31
C LEU A 42 -10.22 -8.56 5.80
N LYS A 43 -10.47 -8.62 7.12
CA LYS A 43 -11.53 -9.47 7.68
C LYS A 43 -12.92 -9.06 7.18
N LYS A 44 -13.19 -7.76 7.07
CA LYS A 44 -14.45 -7.27 6.48
C LYS A 44 -14.54 -7.66 5.01
N LEU A 45 -13.46 -7.50 4.25
CA LEU A 45 -13.39 -7.85 2.83
C LEU A 45 -13.67 -9.34 2.60
N ARG A 46 -13.17 -10.24 3.47
CA ARG A 46 -13.46 -11.68 3.44
C ARG A 46 -14.94 -12.03 3.60
N MET A 47 -15.73 -11.16 4.24
CA MET A 47 -17.16 -11.36 4.45
C MET A 47 -18.01 -10.66 3.38
N MET A 48 -17.41 -9.84 2.51
CA MET A 48 -18.09 -9.14 1.44
C MET A 48 -18.10 -9.98 0.15
N SER A 49 -19.11 -9.76 -0.70
CA SER A 49 -19.08 -10.30 -2.06
C SER A 49 -17.97 -9.60 -2.85
N PRO A 50 -17.06 -10.34 -3.51
CA PRO A 50 -15.92 -9.78 -4.24
C PRO A 50 -16.32 -8.86 -5.41
N MET A 51 -17.56 -8.98 -5.90
CA MET A 51 -18.11 -8.12 -6.96
C MET A 51 -18.81 -6.85 -6.43
N SER A 52 -18.90 -6.65 -5.12
CA SER A 52 -19.55 -5.47 -4.54
C SER A 52 -18.69 -4.20 -4.73
N ALA A 53 -19.33 -3.08 -5.05
CA ALA A 53 -18.65 -1.79 -5.13
C ALA A 53 -17.95 -1.39 -3.81
N GLU A 54 -18.49 -1.82 -2.66
CA GLU A 54 -17.86 -1.60 -1.35
C GLU A 54 -16.59 -2.45 -1.17
N ALA A 55 -16.58 -3.67 -1.72
CA ALA A 55 -15.41 -4.54 -1.67
C ALA A 55 -14.23 -3.91 -2.44
N THR A 56 -14.51 -3.29 -3.59
CA THR A 56 -13.50 -2.56 -4.38
C THR A 56 -12.89 -1.40 -3.60
N VAL A 57 -13.69 -0.65 -2.83
CA VAL A 57 -13.18 0.47 -2.01
C VAL A 57 -12.26 -0.03 -0.91
N VAL A 58 -12.64 -1.10 -0.21
CA VAL A 58 -11.84 -1.70 0.87
C VAL A 58 -10.55 -2.31 0.33
N ARG A 59 -10.61 -3.02 -0.80
CA ARG A 59 -9.43 -3.55 -1.50
C ARG A 59 -8.44 -2.45 -1.85
N ASN A 60 -8.93 -1.40 -2.49
CA ASN A 60 -8.11 -0.24 -2.81
C ASN A 60 -7.48 0.36 -1.55
N TYR A 61 -8.21 0.49 -0.46
CA TYR A 61 -7.66 1.00 0.80
C TYR A 61 -6.48 0.15 1.31
N ILE A 62 -6.62 -1.18 1.28
CA ILE A 62 -5.57 -2.11 1.69
C ILE A 62 -4.37 -2.01 0.74
N ASP A 63 -4.59 -1.93 -0.57
CA ASP A 63 -3.52 -1.75 -1.57
C ASP A 63 -2.72 -0.48 -1.35
N TRP A 64 -3.39 0.64 -1.02
CA TRP A 64 -2.72 1.89 -0.68
C TRP A 64 -1.85 1.74 0.57
N LEU A 65 -2.35 1.07 1.62
CA LEU A 65 -1.56 0.81 2.83
C LEU A 65 -0.31 0.00 2.55
N VAL A 66 -0.39 -0.99 1.65
CA VAL A 66 0.75 -1.83 1.25
C VAL A 66 1.79 -1.04 0.44
N GLN A 67 1.37 -0.10 -0.40
CA GLN A 67 2.29 0.71 -1.20
C GLN A 67 3.08 1.75 -0.40
N VAL A 68 2.64 2.08 0.82
CA VAL A 68 3.35 3.03 1.68
C VAL A 68 4.71 2.45 2.13
N PRO A 69 5.82 3.19 1.97
CA PRO A 69 7.14 2.72 2.35
C PRO A 69 7.37 2.80 3.87
N TRP A 70 6.76 1.88 4.65
CA TRP A 70 6.83 1.86 6.12
C TRP A 70 8.26 1.79 6.69
N LYS A 71 9.16 1.06 6.02
CA LYS A 71 10.57 0.90 6.45
C LYS A 71 11.55 1.83 5.74
N LYS A 72 11.22 2.34 4.54
CA LYS A 72 12.16 3.16 3.75
C LYS A 72 12.03 4.62 4.13
N ARG A 73 12.91 5.08 5.02
CA ARG A 73 13.11 6.50 5.29
C ARG A 73 13.99 7.11 4.19
N SER A 74 13.52 8.16 3.51
CA SER A 74 14.38 8.91 2.61
C SER A 74 15.43 9.69 3.43
N VAL A 75 16.70 9.60 3.03
CA VAL A 75 17.76 10.39 3.64
C VAL A 75 17.60 11.82 3.16
N TYR A 76 17.01 12.66 3.99
CA TYR A 76 16.86 14.08 3.70
C TYR A 76 18.24 14.76 3.75
N ARG A 77 18.82 15.05 2.58
CA ARG A 77 20.02 15.91 2.48
C ARG A 77 19.60 17.37 2.62
N LYS A 78 19.86 17.97 3.79
CA LYS A 78 19.85 19.44 3.99
C LYS A 78 21.02 20.09 3.26
N THR A 79 20.89 20.41 1.97
CA THR A 79 21.86 21.26 1.24
C THR A 79 21.50 22.73 1.35
N TYR A 80 21.74 23.35 2.51
CA TYR A 80 21.62 24.81 2.69
C TYR A 80 22.97 25.53 2.91
N VAL A 81 24.09 24.78 2.91
CA VAL A 81 25.40 25.34 3.34
C VAL A 81 26.21 25.96 2.19
N LYS A 82 25.82 25.76 0.91
CA LYS A 82 26.58 26.34 -0.21
C LYS A 82 26.16 27.78 -0.58
N GLN A 83 24.90 28.17 -0.42
CA GLN A 83 24.42 29.48 -0.89
C GLN A 83 25.09 30.66 -0.14
N LYS A 84 25.24 30.59 1.19
CA LYS A 84 25.89 31.68 1.97
C LYS A 84 27.35 31.94 1.58
N LYS A 85 28.07 30.94 1.05
CA LYS A 85 29.48 31.05 0.66
C LYS A 85 29.67 31.78 -0.68
N TYR A 86 28.74 31.60 -1.62
CA TYR A 86 28.75 32.31 -2.90
C TYR A 86 28.31 33.76 -2.76
N TRP A 87 27.27 34.02 -1.96
CA TRP A 87 26.80 35.38 -1.70
C TRP A 87 27.86 36.23 -0.99
N LYS A 88 28.55 35.69 0.03
CA LYS A 88 29.65 36.41 0.69
C LYS A 88 30.81 36.75 -0.24
N GLN A 89 31.17 35.84 -1.15
CA GLN A 89 32.25 36.11 -2.11
C GLN A 89 31.86 37.16 -3.15
N ILE A 90 30.61 37.15 -3.63
CA ILE A 90 30.14 38.14 -4.60
C ILE A 90 30.05 39.53 -3.95
N THR A 91 29.63 39.64 -2.69
CA THR A 91 29.59 40.93 -1.96
C THR A 91 30.96 41.44 -1.49
N MET A 92 32.00 40.60 -1.45
CA MET A 92 33.37 41.03 -1.12
C MET A 92 34.21 41.35 -2.37
N ALA A 93 33.72 41.00 -3.56
CA ALA A 93 34.37 41.25 -4.85
C ALA A 93 33.78 42.45 -5.61
N LEU A 94 32.79 43.13 -5.01
CA LEU A 94 32.25 44.44 -5.41
C LEU A 94 32.72 45.48 -4.38
#